data_AF-R9JPQ0-F1
#
_entry.id   AF-R9JPQ0-F1
#
_cell.length_a   1.000
_cell.length_b   1.000
_cell.length_c   1.000
_cell.angle_alpha   90.00
_cell.angle_beta   90.00
_cell.angle_gamma   90.00
#
_symmetry.space_group_name_H-M   'P 1'
#
loop_
_entity.id
_entity.type
_entity.pdbx_description
1 polymer ?
#
loop_
_entity_poly.entity_id
_entity_poly.type
_entity_poly.pdbx_seq_one_letter_code
_entity_poly.pdbx_strand_id
1 'polypeptide(L)'
;MTKQIENYIAENLTDRAQQTALEFTNYLRANELEIVKDQGYWKDKIYYLIKFRNECVCFIAIKDPDEPKNLWTVWSDDSKAYEASDVEEEIKNIAWNYVDHCGKCGSCGGGKHKVVFGKHFDSVCGCTFRVDNPTAFDLPFLKKMVELRKNEILNNVQNATIC
;
A
#
# COMPACT_ATOMS: atom_id res chain seq x y z
N MET A 1 22.52 -12.88 6.55
CA MET A 1 21.04 -12.94 6.61
C MET A 1 20.52 -11.53 6.51
N THR A 2 19.66 -11.24 5.53
CA THR A 2 18.95 -9.96 5.46
C THR A 2 17.91 -9.92 6.57
N LYS A 3 17.87 -8.84 7.33
CA LYS A 3 16.90 -8.66 8.41
C LYS A 3 15.47 -8.60 7.83
N GLN A 4 14.55 -9.33 8.44
CA GLN A 4 13.15 -9.36 8.03
C GLN A 4 12.40 -8.11 8.50
N ILE A 5 11.26 -7.78 7.86
CA ILE A 5 10.47 -6.59 8.18
C ILE A 5 9.96 -6.61 9.63
N GLU A 6 9.61 -7.80 10.13
CA GLU A 6 9.10 -8.05 11.47
C GLU A 6 10.08 -7.59 12.55
N ASN A 7 11.39 -7.77 12.31
CA ASN A 7 12.43 -7.27 13.21
C ASN A 7 12.50 -5.73 13.21
N TYR A 8 12.30 -5.08 12.06
CA TYR A 8 12.25 -3.62 12.00
C TYR A 8 10.99 -3.07 12.69
N ILE A 9 9.85 -3.74 12.52
CA ILE A 9 8.61 -3.40 13.23
C ILE A 9 8.83 -3.49 14.74
N ALA A 10 9.40 -4.61 15.22
CA ALA A 10 9.64 -4.82 16.64
C ALA A 10 10.57 -3.77 17.28
N GLU A 11 11.57 -3.31 16.55
CA GLU A 11 12.55 -2.35 17.05
C GLU A 11 12.11 -0.87 16.94
N ASN A 12 11.17 -0.55 16.05
CA ASN A 12 10.86 0.85 15.71
C ASN A 12 9.43 1.26 16.03
N LEU A 13 8.51 0.31 16.18
CA LEU A 13 7.12 0.56 16.55
C LEU A 13 6.85 -0.02 17.94
N THR A 14 5.96 0.61 18.70
CA THR A 14 5.54 0.15 20.03
C THR A 14 4.02 -0.03 20.10
N ASP A 15 3.56 -0.77 21.11
CA ASP A 15 2.16 -0.91 21.49
C ASP A 15 1.24 -1.29 20.32
N ARG A 16 0.15 -0.53 20.14
CA ARG A 16 -0.88 -0.78 19.12
C ARG A 16 -0.34 -0.62 17.70
N ALA A 17 0.63 0.26 17.47
CA ALA A 17 1.22 0.44 16.14
C ALA A 17 2.01 -0.81 15.74
N GLN A 18 2.80 -1.35 16.68
CA GLN A 18 3.54 -2.60 16.47
C GLN A 18 2.57 -3.76 16.19
N GLN A 19 1.52 -3.92 17.01
CA GLN A 19 0.52 -4.97 16.83
C GLN A 19 -0.17 -4.87 15.46
N THR A 20 -0.60 -3.67 15.07
CA THR A 20 -1.26 -3.43 13.78
C THR A 20 -0.34 -3.76 12.60
N ALA A 21 0.92 -3.31 12.65
CA ALA A 21 1.89 -3.56 11.59
C ALA A 21 2.25 -5.05 11.47
N LEU A 22 2.39 -5.77 12.60
CA LEU A 22 2.60 -7.21 12.59
C LEU A 22 1.37 -7.97 12.06
N GLU A 23 0.16 -7.57 12.44
CA GLU A 23 -1.06 -8.20 11.91
C GLU A 23 -1.17 -8.03 10.40
N PHE A 24 -0.92 -6.82 9.90
CA PHE A 24 -0.92 -6.57 8.46
C PHE A 24 0.17 -7.37 7.76
N THR A 25 1.39 -7.41 8.32
CA THR A 25 2.50 -8.21 7.77
C THR A 25 2.15 -9.70 7.72
N ASN A 26 1.55 -10.25 8.77
CA ASN A 26 1.11 -11.64 8.81
C ASN A 26 0.05 -11.92 7.74
N TYR A 27 -0.89 -10.99 7.52
CA TYR A 27 -1.86 -11.10 6.42
C TYR A 27 -1.17 -11.13 5.06
N LEU A 28 -0.16 -10.28 4.81
CA LEU A 28 0.60 -10.29 3.55
C LEU A 28 1.29 -11.64 3.33
N ARG A 29 1.92 -12.21 4.37
CA ARG A 29 2.58 -13.53 4.31
C ARG A 29 1.57 -14.65 4.04
N ALA A 30 0.46 -14.67 4.76
CA ALA A 30 -0.60 -15.66 4.60
C ALA A 30 -1.23 -15.63 3.20
N ASN A 31 -1.16 -14.48 2.52
CA ASN A 31 -1.62 -14.29 1.15
C ASN A 31 -0.49 -14.39 0.11
N GLU A 32 0.64 -15.02 0.45
CA GLU A 32 1.74 -15.33 -0.48
C GLU A 32 2.35 -14.09 -1.16
N LEU A 33 2.26 -12.92 -0.53
CA LEU A 33 2.93 -11.73 -1.02
C LEU A 33 4.41 -11.74 -0.61
N GLU A 34 5.26 -11.37 -1.56
CA GLU A 34 6.69 -11.17 -1.34
C GLU A 34 6.92 -9.81 -0.70
N ILE A 35 7.70 -9.79 0.39
CA ILE A 35 8.06 -8.57 1.10
C ILE A 35 9.53 -8.28 0.82
N VAL A 36 9.79 -7.32 -0.07
CA VAL A 36 11.12 -7.05 -0.62
C VAL A 36 11.62 -5.70 -0.12
N LYS A 37 12.70 -5.69 0.68
CA LYS A 37 13.33 -4.44 1.09
C LYS A 37 13.91 -3.74 -0.13
N ASP A 38 13.62 -2.44 -0.31
CA ASP A 38 14.22 -1.66 -1.39
C ASP A 38 15.75 -1.62 -1.24
N GLN A 39 16.42 -1.80 -2.38
CA GLN A 39 17.88 -1.72 -2.54
C GLN A 39 18.26 -0.65 -3.58
N GLY A 40 17.29 0.10 -4.09
CA GLY A 40 17.47 1.10 -5.12
C GLY A 40 17.46 2.50 -4.52
N TYR A 41 16.47 3.29 -4.93
CA TYR A 41 16.36 4.71 -4.61
C TYR A 41 16.20 4.97 -3.09
N TRP A 42 15.54 4.08 -2.37
CA TRP A 42 15.27 4.18 -0.93
C TRP A 42 16.06 3.15 -0.10
N LYS A 43 17.21 2.68 -0.61
CA LYS A 43 18.04 1.65 0.04
C LYS A 43 18.44 1.99 1.49
N ASP A 44 18.63 3.27 1.79
CA ASP A 44 19.07 3.77 3.10
C ASP A 44 17.89 3.95 4.07
N LYS A 45 16.65 3.76 3.61
CA LYS A 45 15.43 3.76 4.42
C LYS A 45 14.95 2.35 4.72
N ILE A 46 14.08 2.23 5.73
CA ILE A 46 13.34 1.00 5.99
C ILE A 46 12.09 1.01 5.10
N TYR A 47 12.31 0.80 3.80
CA TYR A 47 11.29 0.84 2.77
C TYR A 47 11.15 -0.54 2.12
N TYR A 48 9.91 -1.00 1.96
CA TYR A 48 9.58 -2.33 1.43
C TYR A 48 8.59 -2.21 0.30
N LEU A 49 8.86 -2.96 -0.77
CA LEU A 49 7.93 -3.24 -1.86
C LEU A 49 7.23 -4.56 -1.54
N ILE A 50 5.90 -4.54 -1.57
CA ILE A 50 5.09 -5.74 -1.44
C ILE A 50 4.69 -6.17 -2.85
N LYS A 51 5.03 -7.39 -3.22
CA LYS A 51 4.87 -7.90 -4.58
C LYS A 51 4.05 -9.17 -4.63
N PHE A 52 3.40 -9.39 -5.76
CA PHE A 52 2.78 -10.65 -6.10
C PHE A 52 3.03 -10.93 -7.58
N ARG A 53 3.61 -12.10 -7.91
CA ARG A 53 3.98 -12.48 -9.29
C ARG A 53 4.80 -11.40 -10.03
N ASN A 54 5.83 -10.87 -9.36
CA ASN A 54 6.69 -9.77 -9.83
C ASN A 54 6.02 -8.41 -10.03
N GLU A 55 4.71 -8.29 -9.84
CA GLU A 55 4.01 -7.00 -9.87
C GLU A 55 3.96 -6.38 -8.48
N CYS A 56 4.04 -5.05 -8.41
CA CYS A 56 3.90 -4.31 -7.17
C CYS A 56 2.43 -4.26 -6.75
N VAL A 57 2.18 -4.42 -5.44
CA VAL A 57 0.85 -4.38 -4.83
C VAL A 57 0.71 -3.17 -3.90
N CYS A 58 1.65 -3.00 -2.99
CA CYS A 58 1.69 -1.87 -2.07
C CYS A 58 3.12 -1.64 -1.55
N PHE A 59 3.30 -0.58 -0.78
CA PHE A 59 4.58 -0.20 -0.20
C PHE A 59 4.45 0.01 1.30
N ILE A 60 5.52 -0.26 2.05
CA ILE A 60 5.59 0.00 3.49
C ILE A 60 6.87 0.76 3.80
N ALA A 61 6.75 1.90 4.49
CA ALA A 61 7.87 2.55 5.15
C ALA A 61 7.73 2.43 6.67
N ILE A 62 8.85 2.28 7.36
CA ILE A 62 8.93 2.32 8.82
C ILE A 62 9.98 3.35 9.20
N LYS A 63 9.63 4.29 10.09
CA LYS A 63 10.53 5.31 10.63
C LYS A 63 11.31 6.01 9.52
N ASP A 64 10.58 6.57 8.54
CA ASP A 64 11.20 7.37 7.50
C ASP A 64 11.83 8.63 8.15
N PRO A 65 13.15 8.85 8.02
CA PRO A 65 13.80 10.02 8.61
C PRO A 65 13.27 11.34 8.06
N ASP A 66 12.72 11.36 6.85
CA ASP A 66 12.16 12.56 6.22
C ASP A 66 10.74 12.87 6.73
N GLU A 67 10.06 11.90 7.34
CA GLU A 67 8.69 12.02 7.84
C GLU A 67 8.61 11.56 9.31
N PRO A 68 9.27 12.26 10.26
CA PRO A 68 9.45 11.79 11.63
C PRO A 68 8.15 11.63 12.45
N LYS A 69 7.04 12.20 11.97
CA LYS A 69 5.70 12.04 12.57
C LYS A 69 5.01 10.74 12.13
N ASN A 70 5.46 10.15 11.02
CA ASN A 70 4.90 8.94 10.43
C ASN A 70 5.80 7.76 10.79
N LEU A 71 5.49 7.13 11.91
CA LEU A 71 6.24 5.99 12.43
C LEU A 71 6.19 4.81 11.47
N TRP A 72 5.08 4.65 10.75
CA TRP A 72 4.97 3.77 9.60
C TRP A 72 3.88 4.25 8.65
N THR A 73 4.06 3.96 7.36
CA THR A 73 3.13 4.37 6.31
C THR A 73 2.93 3.23 5.33
N VAL A 74 1.70 3.06 4.86
CA VAL A 74 1.36 2.14 3.78
C VAL A 74 0.84 2.94 2.58
N TRP A 75 1.39 2.68 1.40
CA TRP A 75 0.89 3.24 0.14
C TRP A 75 0.35 2.13 -0.76
N SER A 76 -0.70 2.43 -1.52
CA SER A 76 -1.07 1.62 -2.66
C SER A 76 -0.16 1.87 -3.86
N ASP A 77 -0.25 1.03 -4.87
CA ASP A 77 0.25 1.34 -6.21
C ASP A 77 -0.76 2.18 -7.04
N ASP A 78 -0.48 2.34 -8.34
CA ASP A 78 -1.35 2.97 -9.34
C ASP A 78 -2.13 1.90 -10.12
N SER A 79 -3.23 1.40 -9.55
CA SER A 79 -4.02 0.29 -10.12
C SER A 79 -5.46 0.69 -10.46
N LYS A 80 -5.98 0.11 -11.55
CA LYS A 80 -7.38 0.29 -11.97
C LYS A 80 -8.36 -0.51 -11.12
N ALA A 81 -7.87 -1.48 -10.35
CA ALA A 81 -8.67 -2.24 -9.39
C ALA A 81 -9.40 -1.32 -8.38
N TYR A 82 -8.90 -0.10 -8.17
CA TYR A 82 -9.51 0.85 -7.24
C TYR A 82 -10.64 1.69 -7.87
N GLU A 83 -10.88 1.62 -9.18
CA GLU A 83 -11.84 2.51 -9.85
C GLU A 83 -13.30 2.09 -9.61
N ALA A 84 -13.66 0.85 -9.97
CA ALA A 84 -15.05 0.40 -10.05
C ALA A 84 -15.32 -0.91 -9.27
N SER A 85 -14.42 -1.28 -8.37
CA SER A 85 -14.63 -2.50 -7.56
C SER A 85 -15.87 -2.37 -6.69
N ASP A 86 -16.67 -3.43 -6.68
CA ASP A 86 -17.78 -3.58 -5.74
C ASP A 86 -17.20 -3.92 -4.36
N VAL A 87 -17.06 -2.88 -3.55
CA VAL A 87 -16.60 -2.96 -2.16
C VAL A 87 -17.67 -2.43 -1.23
N GLU A 88 -17.64 -2.88 0.01
CA GLU A 88 -18.57 -2.47 1.04
C GLU A 88 -18.51 -0.95 1.27
N GLU A 89 -19.66 -0.32 1.50
CA GLU A 89 -19.77 1.14 1.65
C GLU A 89 -18.87 1.69 2.78
N GLU A 90 -18.71 0.92 3.86
CA GLU A 90 -17.78 1.25 4.94
C GLU A 90 -16.34 1.33 4.46
N ILE A 91 -15.89 0.38 3.63
CA ILE A 91 -14.54 0.39 3.05
C ILE A 91 -14.37 1.57 2.10
N LYS A 92 -15.38 1.92 1.29
CA LYS A 92 -15.32 3.11 0.41
C LYS A 92 -15.08 4.38 1.21
N ASN A 93 -15.85 4.56 2.29
CA ASN A 93 -15.76 5.75 3.13
C ASN A 93 -14.39 5.87 3.80
N ILE A 94 -13.81 4.76 4.26
CA ILE A 94 -12.44 4.74 4.79
C ILE A 94 -11.45 5.07 3.67
N ALA A 95 -11.54 4.39 2.53
CA ALA A 95 -10.62 4.57 1.40
C ALA A 95 -10.57 6.01 0.87
N TRP A 96 -11.73 6.67 0.76
CA TRP A 96 -11.82 8.05 0.28
C TRP A 96 -11.11 9.05 1.19
N ASN A 97 -10.99 8.78 2.49
CA ASN A 97 -10.20 9.60 3.41
C ASN A 97 -8.69 9.42 3.23
N TYR A 98 -8.28 8.33 2.57
CA TYR A 98 -6.87 7.98 2.34
C TYR A 98 -6.42 8.19 0.90
N VAL A 99 -7.24 8.81 0.04
CA VAL A 99 -6.81 9.19 -1.31
C VAL A 99 -5.62 10.13 -1.18
N ASP A 100 -4.49 9.72 -1.74
CA ASP A 100 -3.24 10.47 -1.66
C ASP A 100 -3.26 11.59 -2.69
N HIS A 101 -3.24 12.84 -2.23
CA HIS A 101 -3.19 14.00 -3.13
C HIS A 101 -1.74 14.37 -3.46
N CYS A 102 -1.48 14.70 -4.72
CA CYS A 102 -0.15 14.95 -5.24
C CYS A 102 0.51 16.16 -4.55
N GLY A 103 1.59 15.88 -3.81
CA GLY A 103 2.44 16.91 -3.19
C GLY A 103 3.44 17.61 -4.13
N LYS A 104 3.36 17.38 -5.45
CA LYS A 104 4.28 17.95 -6.47
C LYS A 104 5.76 17.63 -6.21
N CYS A 105 6.06 16.39 -5.83
CA CYS A 105 7.42 15.93 -5.53
C CYS A 105 8.37 15.85 -6.75
N GLY A 106 7.86 15.99 -7.97
CA GLY A 106 8.66 15.94 -9.20
C GLY A 106 8.95 14.53 -9.73
N SER A 107 8.49 13.46 -9.06
CA SER A 107 8.72 12.07 -9.50
C SER A 107 7.85 11.63 -10.68
N CYS A 108 6.81 12.39 -11.03
CA CYS A 108 5.90 12.08 -12.14
C CYS A 108 5.33 13.36 -12.77
N GLY A 109 4.45 13.22 -13.77
CA GLY A 109 3.78 14.34 -14.45
C GLY A 109 2.81 15.17 -13.59
N GLY A 110 2.69 14.89 -12.29
CA GLY A 110 1.82 15.58 -11.36
C GLY A 110 0.53 14.82 -11.04
N GLY A 111 -0.36 15.47 -10.30
CA GLY A 111 -1.61 14.88 -9.85
C GLY A 111 -2.55 14.56 -11.01
N LYS A 112 -3.20 13.40 -10.93
CA LYS A 112 -4.11 12.87 -11.96
C LYS A 112 -5.57 13.05 -11.53
N HIS A 113 -6.47 13.12 -12.50
CA HIS A 113 -7.89 12.88 -12.26
C HIS A 113 -8.10 11.36 -12.16
N LYS A 114 -8.73 10.88 -11.09
CA LYS A 114 -9.03 9.46 -10.88
C LYS A 114 -10.47 9.26 -10.41
N VAL A 115 -11.05 8.13 -10.78
CA VAL A 115 -12.24 7.59 -10.13
C VAL A 115 -11.75 6.59 -9.08
N VAL A 116 -12.23 6.72 -7.84
CA VAL A 116 -11.89 5.81 -6.75
C VAL A 116 -13.19 5.32 -6.14
N PHE A 117 -13.45 4.03 -6.26
CA PHE A 117 -14.70 3.36 -5.87
C PHE A 117 -15.95 4.14 -6.31
N GLY A 118 -15.97 4.57 -7.57
CA GLY A 118 -17.08 5.31 -8.19
C GLY A 118 -17.15 6.81 -7.88
N LYS A 119 -16.23 7.37 -7.08
CA LYS A 119 -16.18 8.81 -6.77
C LYS A 119 -15.00 9.47 -7.47
N HIS A 120 -15.22 10.68 -8.01
CA HIS A 120 -14.18 11.45 -8.71
C HIS A 120 -13.29 12.22 -7.74
N PHE A 121 -11.98 12.20 -8.01
CA PHE A 121 -10.97 12.95 -7.29
C PHE A 121 -10.00 13.62 -8.26
N ASP A 122 -9.64 14.86 -7.96
CA ASP A 122 -8.64 15.62 -8.69
C ASP A 122 -7.29 15.62 -7.96
N SER A 123 -6.22 15.81 -8.73
CA SER A 123 -4.86 15.92 -8.22
C SER A 123 -4.41 14.71 -7.38
N VAL A 124 -4.80 13.49 -7.75
CA VAL A 124 -4.41 12.26 -7.04
C VAL A 124 -2.98 11.86 -7.42
N CYS A 125 -2.21 11.40 -6.44
CA CYS A 125 -0.85 10.90 -6.60
C CYS A 125 -0.82 9.62 -7.47
N GLY A 126 0.39 9.25 -7.93
CA GLY A 126 0.61 7.96 -8.60
C GLY A 126 0.20 6.81 -7.69
N CYS A 127 0.65 6.82 -6.43
CA CYS A 127 0.10 5.97 -5.38
C CYS A 127 -1.32 6.45 -5.07
N THR A 128 -2.35 5.64 -5.30
CA THR A 128 -3.74 6.08 -5.14
C THR A 128 -4.11 6.36 -3.68
N PHE A 129 -3.62 5.52 -2.77
CA PHE A 129 -3.87 5.65 -1.34
C PHE A 129 -2.58 5.81 -0.54
N ARG A 130 -2.69 6.56 0.55
CA ARG A 130 -1.64 6.72 1.57
C ARG A 130 -2.27 6.71 2.96
N VAL A 131 -1.83 5.77 3.79
CA VAL A 131 -2.26 5.65 5.19
C VAL A 131 -1.05 5.87 6.09
N ASP A 132 -1.00 7.01 6.75
CA ASP A 132 0.03 7.33 7.74
C ASP A 132 -0.37 6.84 9.13
N ASN A 133 0.57 6.21 9.83
CA ASN A 133 0.36 5.57 11.14
C ASN A 133 -0.92 4.72 11.24
N PRO A 134 -1.13 3.73 10.35
CA PRO A 134 -2.34 2.91 10.40
C PRO A 134 -2.57 2.28 11.78
N THR A 135 -3.84 2.11 12.09
CA THR A 135 -4.36 1.52 13.32
C THR A 135 -5.20 0.28 12.99
N ALA A 136 -5.65 -0.44 14.03
CA ALA A 136 -6.53 -1.58 13.85
C ALA A 136 -7.83 -1.26 13.07
N PHE A 137 -8.31 -0.01 13.13
CA PHE A 137 -9.47 0.46 12.37
C PHE A 137 -9.24 0.42 10.86
N ASP A 138 -7.98 0.61 10.43
CA ASP A 138 -7.62 0.74 9.02
C ASP A 138 -7.34 -0.61 8.35
N LEU A 139 -7.14 -1.66 9.15
CA LEU A 139 -6.80 -2.99 8.67
C LEU A 139 -7.80 -3.59 7.67
N PRO A 140 -9.12 -3.47 7.85
CA PRO A 140 -10.07 -3.97 6.85
C PRO A 140 -9.85 -3.33 5.48
N PHE A 141 -9.64 -2.01 5.43
CA PHE A 141 -9.35 -1.29 4.19
C PHE A 141 -8.00 -1.71 3.59
N LEU A 142 -6.93 -1.74 4.39
CA LEU A 142 -5.60 -2.14 3.91
C LEU A 142 -5.59 -3.56 3.34
N LYS A 143 -6.30 -4.50 3.98
CA LYS A 143 -6.45 -5.88 3.51
C LYS A 143 -7.24 -5.93 2.19
N LYS A 144 -8.34 -5.18 2.07
CA LYS A 144 -9.14 -5.09 0.84
C LYS A 144 -8.35 -4.46 -0.31
N MET A 145 -7.58 -3.40 -0.06
CA MET A 145 -6.72 -2.78 -1.06
C MET A 145 -5.74 -3.79 -1.67
N VAL A 146 -5.07 -4.59 -0.83
CA VAL A 146 -4.16 -5.66 -1.26
C VAL A 146 -4.91 -6.76 -2.03
N GLU A 147 -6.08 -7.17 -1.53
CA GLU A 147 -6.94 -8.18 -2.18
C GLU A 147 -7.31 -7.78 -3.61
N LEU A 148 -7.83 -6.56 -3.78
CA LEU A 148 -8.25 -6.05 -5.09
C LEU A 148 -7.10 -6.03 -6.10
N ARG A 149 -5.94 -5.52 -5.69
CA ARG A 149 -4.78 -5.47 -6.56
C ARG A 149 -4.25 -6.86 -6.89
N LYS A 150 -4.20 -7.77 -5.92
CA LYS A 150 -3.84 -9.17 -6.14
C LYS A 150 -4.78 -9.85 -7.14
N ASN A 151 -6.08 -9.62 -7.04
CA ASN A 151 -7.08 -10.18 -7.95
C ASN A 151 -6.94 -9.63 -9.38
N GLU A 152 -6.64 -8.34 -9.53
CA GLU A 152 -6.34 -7.74 -10.84
C GLU A 152 -5.11 -8.41 -11.50
N ILE A 153 -4.03 -8.63 -10.75
CA ILE A 153 -2.82 -9.33 -11.24
C ILE A 153 -3.18 -10.75 -11.71
N LEU A 154 -3.99 -11.48 -10.94
CA LEU A 154 -4.44 -12.83 -11.31
C LEU A 154 -5.23 -12.83 -12.63
N ASN A 155 -6.15 -11.89 -12.79
CA ASN A 155 -7.01 -11.79 -13.97
C ASN A 155 -6.21 -11.35 -15.22
N ASN A 156 -5.24 -10.45 -15.07
CA ASN A 156 -4.39 -10.01 -16.18
C ASN A 156 -3.52 -11.15 -16.73
N VAL A 157 -2.99 -12.02 -15.85
CA VAL A 157 -2.20 -13.20 -16.27
C VAL A 157 -3.06 -14.23 -17.01
N GLN A 158 -4.31 -14.44 -16.59
CA GLN A 158 -5.23 -15.34 -17.30
C GLN A 158 -5.53 -14.84 -18.72
N ASN A 159 -5.78 -13.53 -18.87
CA ASN A 159 -6.02 -12.93 -20.18
C ASN A 159 -4.80 -12.95 -21.11
N ALA A 160 -3.59 -12.89 -20.55
CA ALA A 160 -2.34 -13.00 -21.33
C ALA A 160 -2.01 -14.42 -21.81
N THR A 161 -2.65 -15.45 -21.25
CA THR A 161 -2.42 -16.87 -21.62
C THR A 161 -3.37 -17.35 -22.73
N ILE A 162 -4.39 -16.53 -23.07
CA ILE A 162 -5.45 -16.87 -24.03
C ILE A 162 -5.24 -16.19 -25.41
N CYS A 163 -4.22 -15.35 -25.55
CA CYS A 163 -3.78 -14.75 -26.82
C CYS A 163 -2.55 -15.46 -27.39
#